data_AF-A0AAD6DWW4-F1
#
_entry.id   AF-A0AAD6DWW4-F1
#
_cell.length_a   1.000
_cell.length_b   1.000
_cell.length_c   1.000
_cell.angle_alpha   90.00
_cell.angle_beta   90.00
_cell.angle_gamma   90.00
#
_symmetry.space_group_name_H-M   'P 1'
#
loop_
_entity.id
_entity.type
_entity.pdbx_description
1 polymer ?
#
loop_
_entity_poly.entity_id
_entity_poly.type
_entity_poly.pdbx_seq_one_letter_code
_entity_poly.pdbx_strand_id
1 'polypeptide(L)'
;MHPLTPIDLFQGRPAQTLLPTDHLKNAAVKALSDKSIFGPGLGYGPDEGYAPLRQNIASWLSEFYQTPQPPNADRICITGGASQNLATILQVFTDPLQTKMIWMVEPCYHLVFRTFEDAGFSGRMRGIPEDEQGMDSNALENAMERFAQEEDALDCCFSEAPARAIKPLRPWRKIYKHIIYCVPNFSNPSGTTMPVSRRGSLVRIARKFDALIICDDVYDLVSWNLDGTNSSSTSFPRLVDIDHTLDGGPLDNFGNVVSNGTFSKLIGPGCRVGWAEGTEKFAYGLSQVLYLEEHRLN
;
A
#
# COMPACT_ATOMS: atom_id res chain seq x y z
N MET A 1 6.85 -1.29 -50.85
CA MET A 1 7.29 -1.46 -49.45
C MET A 1 6.10 -1.16 -48.57
N HIS A 2 5.60 -2.12 -47.79
CA HIS A 2 4.63 -1.81 -46.75
C HIS A 2 5.34 -1.00 -45.66
N PRO A 3 4.79 0.15 -45.22
CA PRO A 3 5.38 0.89 -44.12
C PRO A 3 5.32 0.01 -42.86
N LEU A 4 6.49 -0.18 -42.24
CA LEU A 4 6.57 -0.87 -40.95
C LEU A 4 5.83 -0.01 -39.91
N THR A 5 4.88 -0.61 -39.20
CA THR A 5 4.20 0.07 -38.10
C THR A 5 5.20 0.20 -36.95
N PRO A 6 5.46 1.42 -36.44
CA PRO A 6 6.37 1.61 -35.32
C PRO A 6 5.91 0.81 -34.10
N ILE A 7 6.87 0.20 -33.38
CA ILE A 7 6.59 -0.44 -32.09
C ILE A 7 6.53 0.67 -31.03
N ASP A 8 5.38 0.85 -30.39
CA ASP A 8 5.21 1.79 -29.27
C ASP A 8 5.76 1.17 -27.98
N LEU A 9 6.90 1.68 -27.53
CA LEU A 9 7.53 1.35 -26.24
C LEU A 9 7.34 2.46 -25.19
N PHE A 10 6.55 3.50 -25.51
CA PHE A 10 6.30 4.63 -24.62
C PHE A 10 5.20 4.29 -23.60
N GLN A 11 4.19 3.53 -24.01
CA GLN A 11 3.08 3.14 -23.14
C GLN A 11 3.26 1.74 -22.57
N GLY A 12 3.29 1.61 -21.24
CA GLY A 12 3.27 0.32 -20.54
C GLY A 12 1.90 -0.37 -20.54
N ARG A 13 1.29 -0.55 -21.73
CA ARG A 13 0.01 -1.26 -21.90
C ARG A 13 0.27 -2.71 -22.30
N PRO A 14 -0.45 -3.69 -21.71
CA PRO A 14 -0.31 -5.08 -22.13
C PRO A 14 -0.78 -5.28 -23.57
N ALA A 15 -0.19 -6.25 -24.26
CA ALA A 15 -0.66 -6.68 -25.58
C ALA A 15 -2.13 -7.13 -25.48
N GLN A 16 -2.95 -6.82 -26.49
CA GLN A 16 -4.40 -7.15 -26.47
C GLN A 16 -4.66 -8.65 -26.32
N THR A 17 -3.75 -9.50 -26.80
CA THR A 17 -3.81 -10.95 -26.68
C THR A 17 -3.59 -11.47 -25.26
N LEU A 18 -3.01 -10.65 -24.37
CA LEU A 18 -2.82 -10.97 -22.94
C LEU A 18 -4.04 -10.59 -22.10
N LEU A 19 -5.04 -9.92 -22.67
CA LEU A 19 -6.22 -9.51 -21.92
C LEU A 19 -7.08 -10.74 -21.57
N PRO A 20 -7.43 -10.96 -20.28
CA PRO A 20 -8.04 -12.21 -19.82
C PRO A 20 -9.56 -12.27 -20.07
N THR A 21 -9.99 -11.95 -21.29
CA THR A 21 -11.41 -11.77 -21.66
C THR A 21 -12.25 -13.03 -21.42
N ASP A 22 -11.76 -14.21 -21.82
CA ASP A 22 -12.46 -15.48 -21.61
C ASP A 22 -12.58 -15.85 -20.12
N HIS A 23 -11.51 -15.62 -19.34
CA HIS A 23 -11.52 -15.86 -17.90
C HIS A 23 -12.55 -14.96 -17.19
N LEU A 24 -12.58 -13.67 -17.55
CA LEU A 24 -13.56 -12.72 -17.00
C LEU A 24 -14.99 -13.09 -17.38
N LYS A 25 -15.22 -13.46 -18.64
CA LYS A 25 -16.54 -13.91 -19.12
C LYS A 25 -17.02 -15.13 -18.33
N ASN A 26 -16.17 -16.14 -18.17
CA ASN A 26 -16.51 -17.36 -17.44
C ASN A 26 -16.76 -17.08 -15.94
N ALA A 27 -15.94 -16.24 -15.32
CA ALA A 27 -16.13 -15.82 -13.93
C ALA A 27 -17.46 -15.08 -13.73
N ALA A 28 -17.81 -14.16 -14.63
CA ALA A 28 -19.07 -13.43 -14.58
C ALA A 28 -20.28 -14.36 -14.73
N VAL A 29 -20.26 -15.28 -15.70
CA VAL A 29 -21.33 -16.28 -15.87
C VAL A 29 -21.48 -17.13 -14.61
N LYS A 30 -20.37 -17.61 -14.04
CA LYS A 30 -20.39 -18.39 -12.79
C LYS A 30 -21.00 -17.60 -11.63
N ALA A 31 -20.53 -16.38 -11.41
CA ALA A 31 -20.98 -15.54 -10.30
C ALA A 31 -22.48 -15.19 -10.41
N LEU A 32 -22.97 -14.89 -11.62
CA LEU A 32 -24.36 -14.49 -11.87
C LEU A 32 -25.34 -15.67 -11.96
N SER A 33 -24.84 -16.89 -12.16
CA SER A 33 -25.69 -18.09 -12.21
C SER A 33 -25.90 -18.74 -10.84
N ASP A 34 -25.08 -18.40 -9.84
CA ASP A 34 -25.14 -18.96 -8.51
C ASP A 34 -25.73 -17.97 -7.50
N LYS A 35 -26.92 -18.28 -6.97
CA LYS A 35 -27.65 -17.43 -5.99
C LYS A 35 -26.85 -17.19 -4.71
N SER A 36 -25.99 -18.12 -4.33
CA SER A 36 -25.12 -17.94 -3.16
C SER A 36 -24.03 -16.89 -3.39
N ILE A 37 -23.70 -16.58 -4.64
CA ILE A 37 -22.71 -15.57 -5.03
C ILE A 37 -23.39 -14.25 -5.39
N PHE A 38 -24.34 -14.25 -6.35
CA PHE A 38 -24.97 -12.98 -6.78
C PHE A 38 -25.87 -12.37 -5.70
N GLY A 39 -26.48 -13.20 -4.83
CA GLY A 39 -27.35 -12.73 -3.76
C GLY A 39 -26.65 -11.73 -2.84
N PRO A 40 -25.54 -12.11 -2.16
CA PRO A 40 -24.74 -11.17 -1.39
C PRO A 40 -23.92 -10.22 -2.28
N GLY A 41 -23.44 -10.67 -3.45
CA GLY A 41 -22.55 -9.87 -4.30
C GLY A 41 -23.20 -8.66 -4.98
N LEU A 42 -24.54 -8.65 -5.13
CA LEU A 42 -25.30 -7.52 -5.68
C LEU A 42 -26.00 -6.68 -4.59
N GLY A 43 -25.88 -7.07 -3.32
CA GLY A 43 -26.41 -6.31 -2.18
C GLY A 43 -25.34 -5.45 -1.50
N TYR A 44 -25.72 -4.76 -0.43
CA TYR A 44 -24.75 -4.14 0.47
C TYR A 44 -23.94 -5.22 1.20
N GLY A 45 -22.63 -5.01 1.26
CA GLY A 45 -21.68 -5.96 1.82
C GLY A 45 -20.86 -5.36 2.96
N PRO A 46 -20.08 -6.19 3.67
CA PRO A 46 -19.23 -5.73 4.77
C PRO A 46 -18.24 -4.64 4.34
N ASP A 47 -17.94 -3.71 5.25
CA ASP A 47 -17.03 -2.58 5.01
C ASP A 47 -15.64 -3.03 4.55
N GLU A 48 -15.13 -4.16 5.06
CA GLU A 48 -13.83 -4.73 4.67
C GLU A 48 -13.85 -5.31 3.25
N GLY A 49 -15.04 -5.56 2.70
CA GLY A 49 -15.28 -6.21 1.43
C GLY A 49 -15.72 -7.67 1.55
N TYR A 50 -16.16 -8.22 0.42
CA TYR A 50 -16.72 -9.57 0.29
C TYR A 50 -15.78 -10.64 0.87
N ALA A 51 -16.22 -11.35 1.91
CA ALA A 51 -15.36 -12.24 2.68
C ALA A 51 -14.68 -13.35 1.84
N PRO A 52 -15.37 -14.04 0.90
CA PRO A 52 -14.69 -14.99 0.03
C PRO A 52 -13.59 -14.38 -0.83
N LEU A 53 -13.71 -13.12 -1.26
CA LEU A 53 -12.64 -12.45 -2.01
C LEU A 53 -11.41 -12.23 -1.10
N ARG A 54 -11.61 -11.73 0.12
CA ARG A 54 -10.53 -11.53 1.10
C ARG A 54 -9.81 -12.83 1.43
N GLN A 55 -10.55 -13.93 1.62
CA GLN A 55 -9.99 -15.26 1.88
C GLN A 55 -9.16 -15.77 0.70
N ASN A 56 -9.64 -15.61 -0.54
CA ASN A 56 -8.90 -16.00 -1.73
C ASN A 56 -7.62 -15.18 -1.91
N ILE A 57 -7.68 -13.86 -1.67
CA ILE A 57 -6.48 -13.00 -1.70
C ILE A 57 -5.49 -13.45 -0.63
N ALA A 58 -5.92 -13.64 0.62
CA ALA A 58 -5.06 -14.10 1.70
C ALA A 58 -4.38 -15.44 1.38
N SER A 59 -5.13 -16.43 0.86
CA SER A 59 -4.59 -17.72 0.44
C SER A 59 -3.58 -17.56 -0.70
N TRP A 60 -3.89 -16.74 -1.69
CA TRP A 60 -3.02 -16.50 -2.84
C TRP A 60 -1.70 -15.82 -2.45
N LEU A 61 -1.76 -14.79 -1.62
CA LEU A 61 -0.56 -14.12 -1.10
C LEU A 61 0.27 -15.08 -0.22
N SER A 62 -0.39 -15.94 0.56
CA SER A 62 0.30 -16.96 1.35
C SER A 62 1.07 -17.96 0.49
N GLU A 63 0.45 -18.45 -0.58
CA GLU A 63 1.08 -19.39 -1.53
C GLU A 63 2.23 -18.73 -2.29
N PHE A 64 2.05 -17.47 -2.72
CA PHE A 64 3.03 -16.74 -3.50
C PHE A 64 4.26 -16.33 -2.68
N TYR A 65 4.05 -15.71 -1.50
CA TYR A 65 5.15 -15.16 -0.70
C TYR A 65 5.76 -16.15 0.29
N GLN A 66 5.04 -17.22 0.68
CA GLN A 66 5.52 -18.27 1.58
C GLN A 66 6.15 -17.74 2.87
N THR A 67 5.51 -16.73 3.47
CA THR A 67 6.07 -15.98 4.60
C THR A 67 5.91 -16.77 5.90
N PRO A 68 6.75 -16.51 6.92
CA PRO A 68 6.60 -17.17 8.23
C PRO A 68 5.26 -16.87 8.93
N GLN A 69 4.66 -15.72 8.63
CA GLN A 69 3.36 -15.30 9.15
C GLN A 69 2.42 -14.92 8.00
N PRO A 70 1.82 -15.93 7.33
CA PRO A 70 0.93 -15.68 6.20
C PRO A 70 -0.27 -14.83 6.59
N PRO A 71 -0.77 -13.95 5.71
CA PRO A 71 -1.96 -13.17 5.99
C PRO A 71 -3.22 -14.04 6.07
N ASN A 72 -4.13 -13.68 6.98
CA ASN A 72 -5.50 -14.18 6.99
C ASN A 72 -6.43 -13.13 6.33
N ALA A 73 -7.72 -13.44 6.20
CA ALA A 73 -8.69 -12.52 5.60
C ALA A 73 -8.85 -11.20 6.39
N ASP A 74 -8.61 -11.20 7.69
CA ASP A 74 -8.79 -10.04 8.57
C ASP A 74 -7.64 -9.03 8.46
N ARG A 75 -6.50 -9.46 7.90
CA ARG A 75 -5.41 -8.58 7.48
C ARG A 75 -5.63 -7.92 6.12
N ILE A 76 -6.72 -8.22 5.42
CA ILE A 76 -7.02 -7.74 4.07
C ILE A 76 -8.24 -6.82 4.08
N CYS A 77 -8.11 -5.62 3.51
CA CYS A 77 -9.24 -4.73 3.21
C CYS A 77 -9.35 -4.52 1.70
N ILE A 78 -10.53 -4.71 1.12
CA ILE A 78 -10.76 -4.47 -0.31
C ILE A 78 -10.87 -2.97 -0.57
N THR A 79 -10.28 -2.52 -1.68
CA THR A 79 -10.20 -1.10 -2.06
C THR A 79 -10.48 -0.95 -3.55
N GLY A 80 -10.68 0.29 -4.03
CA GLY A 80 -10.87 0.59 -5.45
C GLY A 80 -9.57 0.68 -6.27
N GLY A 81 -8.55 -0.08 -5.87
CA GLY A 81 -7.21 -0.09 -6.47
C GLY A 81 -6.22 0.85 -5.77
N ALA A 82 -4.93 0.69 -6.10
CA ALA A 82 -3.82 1.31 -5.38
C ALA A 82 -3.95 2.84 -5.15
N SER A 83 -4.38 3.60 -6.15
CA SER A 83 -4.53 5.05 -6.00
C SER A 83 -5.67 5.46 -5.07
N GLN A 84 -6.82 4.76 -5.12
CA GLN A 84 -7.90 5.04 -4.16
C GLN A 84 -7.48 4.60 -2.76
N ASN A 85 -6.79 3.45 -2.67
CA ASN A 85 -6.29 2.95 -1.39
C ASN A 85 -5.34 3.95 -0.72
N LEU A 86 -4.40 4.54 -1.47
CA LEU A 86 -3.51 5.60 -0.97
C LEU A 86 -4.32 6.76 -0.36
N ALA A 87 -5.34 7.24 -1.07
CA ALA A 87 -6.20 8.31 -0.59
C ALA A 87 -6.94 7.91 0.71
N THR A 88 -7.48 6.69 0.78
CA THR A 88 -8.17 6.19 1.98
C THR A 88 -7.22 5.97 3.15
N ILE A 89 -6.00 5.49 2.91
CA ILE A 89 -4.97 5.33 3.93
C ILE A 89 -4.65 6.71 4.54
N LEU A 90 -4.43 7.74 3.72
CA LEU A 90 -4.21 9.10 4.22
C LEU A 90 -5.44 9.64 4.97
N GLN A 91 -6.65 9.39 4.44
CA GLN A 91 -7.88 9.83 5.09
C GLN A 91 -8.08 9.19 6.47
N VAL A 92 -7.62 7.96 6.70
CA VAL A 92 -7.74 7.29 7.99
C VAL A 92 -6.52 7.56 8.88
N PHE A 93 -5.31 7.37 8.38
CA PHE A 93 -4.13 7.23 9.24
C PHE A 93 -3.26 8.49 9.39
N THR A 94 -3.70 9.61 8.82
CA THR A 94 -3.03 10.92 9.00
C THR A 94 -3.97 11.97 9.56
N ASP A 95 -3.44 13.07 10.06
CA ASP A 95 -4.19 14.29 10.34
C ASP A 95 -3.33 15.48 9.90
N PRO A 96 -3.80 16.39 9.04
CA PRO A 96 -2.98 17.49 8.55
C PRO A 96 -2.36 18.37 9.64
N LEU A 97 -2.93 18.42 10.85
CA LEU A 97 -2.38 19.17 11.99
C LEU A 97 -1.46 18.34 12.90
N GLN A 98 -1.47 17.01 12.79
CA GLN A 98 -0.65 16.13 13.64
C GLN A 98 0.43 15.37 12.87
N THR A 99 0.11 14.86 11.68
CA THR A 99 1.06 14.25 10.75
C THR A 99 1.91 15.36 10.16
N LYS A 100 3.22 15.25 10.33
CA LYS A 100 4.20 16.31 10.10
C LYS A 100 4.71 16.34 8.66
N MET A 101 5.13 15.20 8.12
CA MET A 101 5.83 15.12 6.84
C MET A 101 5.55 13.83 6.09
N ILE A 102 5.57 13.91 4.76
CA ILE A 102 5.60 12.76 3.84
C ILE A 102 7.00 12.66 3.23
N TRP A 103 7.66 11.52 3.45
CA TRP A 103 8.96 11.17 2.92
C TRP A 103 8.77 10.21 1.75
N MET A 104 9.32 10.52 0.58
CA MET A 104 9.09 9.75 -0.65
C MET A 104 10.40 9.36 -1.28
N VAL A 105 10.48 8.19 -1.89
CA VAL A 105 11.64 7.80 -2.70
C VAL A 105 11.82 8.78 -3.87
N GLU A 106 13.05 9.14 -4.20
CA GLU A 106 13.39 9.99 -5.34
C GLU A 106 14.36 9.24 -6.28
N PRO A 107 13.99 9.01 -7.56
CA PRO A 107 12.75 9.40 -8.23
C PRO A 107 11.50 8.65 -7.76
N CYS A 108 10.33 9.33 -7.80
CA CYS A 108 9.04 8.80 -7.32
C CYS A 108 8.04 8.58 -8.47
N TYR A 109 7.08 7.67 -8.29
CA TYR A 109 5.88 7.61 -9.12
C TYR A 109 5.03 8.88 -8.96
N HIS A 110 5.23 9.84 -9.86
CA HIS A 110 4.73 11.22 -9.74
C HIS A 110 3.21 11.40 -9.56
N LEU A 111 2.37 10.43 -9.95
CA LEU A 111 0.91 10.56 -9.84
C LEU A 111 0.40 10.56 -8.38
N VAL A 112 1.25 10.20 -7.42
CA VAL A 112 0.89 10.28 -5.98
C VAL A 112 0.88 11.70 -5.42
N PHE A 113 1.62 12.64 -6.02
CA PHE A 113 1.81 13.99 -5.45
C PHE A 113 0.49 14.71 -5.23
N ARG A 114 -0.41 14.68 -6.22
CA ARG A 114 -1.74 15.28 -6.08
C ARG A 114 -2.53 14.66 -4.92
N THR A 115 -2.40 13.35 -4.70
CA THR A 115 -3.11 12.66 -3.60
C THR A 115 -2.61 13.16 -2.24
N PHE A 116 -1.30 13.41 -2.12
CA PHE A 116 -0.71 13.98 -0.91
C PHE A 116 -1.11 15.46 -0.71
N GLU A 117 -1.11 16.25 -1.77
CA GLU A 117 -1.56 17.65 -1.73
C GLU A 117 -3.03 17.77 -1.32
N ASP A 118 -3.92 16.98 -1.95
CA ASP A 118 -5.35 16.95 -1.65
C ASP A 118 -5.62 16.44 -0.22
N ALA A 119 -4.72 15.63 0.35
CA ALA A 119 -4.76 15.21 1.75
C ALA A 119 -4.22 16.26 2.74
N GLY A 120 -3.82 17.45 2.27
CA GLY A 120 -3.39 18.58 3.11
C GLY A 120 -1.88 18.66 3.34
N PHE A 121 -1.06 17.95 2.56
CA PHE A 121 0.40 17.90 2.71
C PHE A 121 1.16 18.74 1.67
N SER A 122 0.48 19.68 1.00
CA SER A 122 1.17 20.66 0.13
C SER A 122 2.26 21.38 0.92
N GLY A 123 3.49 21.44 0.36
CA GLY A 123 4.68 21.99 1.02
C GLY A 123 5.33 21.09 2.09
N ARG A 124 4.73 19.94 2.43
CA ARG A 124 5.18 18.99 3.47
C ARG A 124 5.49 17.60 2.91
N MET A 125 6.13 17.63 1.74
CA MET A 125 6.66 16.47 1.04
C MET A 125 8.17 16.64 0.85
N ARG A 126 8.92 15.56 1.08
CA ARG A 126 10.38 15.54 0.95
C ARG A 126 10.83 14.29 0.20
N GLY A 127 11.67 14.48 -0.82
CA GLY A 127 12.35 13.41 -1.53
C GLY A 127 13.51 12.87 -0.71
N ILE A 128 13.65 11.55 -0.72
CA ILE A 128 14.79 10.81 -0.18
C ILE A 128 15.45 10.09 -1.36
N PRO A 129 16.75 10.32 -1.61
CA PRO A 129 17.43 9.69 -2.73
C PRO A 129 17.40 8.17 -2.60
N GLU A 130 17.34 7.49 -3.73
CA GLU A 130 17.63 6.06 -3.81
C GLU A 130 19.04 5.78 -4.34
N ASP A 131 19.57 4.64 -3.94
CA ASP A 131 20.77 4.02 -4.51
C ASP A 131 20.39 2.73 -5.26
N GLU A 132 21.37 1.92 -5.65
CA GLU A 132 21.15 0.63 -6.31
C GLU A 132 20.35 -0.38 -5.47
N GLN A 133 20.12 -0.08 -4.18
CA GLN A 133 19.34 -0.90 -3.25
C GLN A 133 17.99 -0.25 -2.89
N GLY A 134 17.58 0.80 -3.61
CA GLY A 134 16.34 1.55 -3.40
C GLY A 134 16.54 2.73 -2.45
N MET A 135 15.44 3.26 -1.89
CA MET A 135 15.45 4.41 -0.96
C MET A 135 16.57 4.28 0.08
N ASP A 136 17.46 5.27 0.16
CA ASP A 136 18.57 5.29 1.12
C ASP A 136 18.04 5.46 2.55
N SER A 137 18.15 4.38 3.34
CA SER A 137 17.69 4.37 4.73
C SER A 137 18.50 5.30 5.62
N ASN A 138 19.80 5.47 5.37
CA ASN A 138 20.62 6.40 6.14
C ASN A 138 20.26 7.84 5.80
N ALA A 139 20.03 8.15 4.52
CA ALA A 139 19.57 9.47 4.10
C ALA A 139 18.19 9.79 4.69
N LEU A 140 17.26 8.83 4.70
CA LEU A 140 15.96 8.95 5.35
C LEU A 140 16.11 9.26 6.84
N GLU A 141 16.84 8.43 7.58
CA GLU A 141 17.01 8.61 9.02
C GLU A 141 17.62 9.97 9.35
N ASN A 142 18.71 10.34 8.68
CA ASN A 142 19.35 11.64 8.86
C ASN A 142 18.43 12.83 8.52
N ALA A 143 17.52 12.68 7.55
CA ALA A 143 16.56 13.72 7.21
C ALA A 143 15.46 13.85 8.28
N MET A 144 14.97 12.72 8.80
CA MET A 144 13.97 12.70 9.87
C MET A 144 14.53 13.22 11.20
N GLU A 145 15.79 12.88 11.54
CA GLU A 145 16.46 13.40 12.73
C GLU A 145 16.66 14.92 12.67
N ARG A 146 17.13 15.44 11.53
CA ARG A 146 17.27 16.89 11.33
C ARG A 146 15.93 17.61 11.46
N PHE A 147 14.88 17.07 10.85
CA PHE A 147 13.54 17.61 10.98
C PHE A 147 13.05 17.63 12.43
N ALA A 148 13.26 16.54 13.18
CA ALA A 148 12.88 16.47 14.59
C ALA A 148 13.63 17.51 15.44
N GLN A 149 14.93 17.71 15.20
CA GLN A 149 15.72 18.75 15.88
C GLN A 149 15.23 20.17 15.58
N GLU A 150 14.88 20.44 14.32
CA GLU A 150 14.31 21.73 13.90
C GLU A 150 12.95 21.97 14.56
N GLU A 151 12.10 20.95 14.65
CA GLU A 151 10.79 21.00 15.33
C GLU A 151 10.94 21.28 16.83
N ASP A 152 11.81 20.54 17.53
CA ASP A 152 12.07 20.74 18.96
C ASP A 152 12.59 22.17 19.24
N ALA A 153 13.44 22.70 18.37
CA ALA A 153 13.94 24.06 18.48
C ALA A 153 12.83 25.12 18.32
N LEU A 154 11.88 24.89 17.40
CA LEU A 154 10.72 25.75 17.19
C LEU A 154 9.75 25.71 18.38
N ASP A 155 9.43 24.52 18.89
CA ASP A 155 8.54 24.35 20.05
C ASP A 155 9.13 24.97 21.33
N CYS A 156 10.46 24.91 21.51
CA CYS A 156 11.14 25.61 22.61
C CYS A 156 11.02 27.14 22.52
N CYS A 157 10.90 27.69 21.31
CA CYS A 157 10.78 29.14 21.07
C CYS A 157 9.33 29.63 21.21
N PHE A 158 8.34 28.76 21.02
CA PHE A 158 6.92 29.11 21.00
C PHE A 158 6.09 28.15 21.86
N SER A 159 5.66 28.61 23.03
CA SER A 159 4.73 27.89 23.93
C SER A 159 3.29 27.97 23.40
N GLU A 160 3.01 27.44 22.22
CA GLU A 160 1.62 27.24 21.77
C GLU A 160 1.10 25.87 22.20
N ALA A 161 -0.16 25.84 22.65
CA ALA A 161 -0.83 24.57 22.94
C ALA A 161 -0.86 23.72 21.65
N PRO A 162 -0.66 22.38 21.74
CA PRO A 162 -0.57 21.54 20.56
C PRO A 162 -1.78 21.72 19.65
N ALA A 163 -1.52 21.85 18.33
CA ALA A 163 -2.56 22.02 17.33
C ALA A 163 -3.63 20.93 17.50
N ARG A 164 -4.87 21.37 17.74
CA ARG A 164 -5.99 20.47 18.02
C ARG A 164 -6.26 19.63 16.77
N ALA A 165 -6.27 18.30 16.91
CA ALA A 165 -6.56 17.37 15.81
C ALA A 165 -7.84 17.78 15.07
N ILE A 166 -7.81 17.74 13.72
CA ILE A 166 -9.00 17.94 12.90
C ILE A 166 -9.93 16.74 13.05
N LYS A 167 -9.37 15.54 13.10
CA LYS A 167 -10.13 14.30 13.06
C LYS A 167 -10.53 13.84 14.48
N PRO A 168 -11.78 13.43 14.71
CA PRO A 168 -12.26 13.00 16.03
C PRO A 168 -11.59 11.70 16.46
N LEU A 169 -11.22 11.55 17.73
CA LEU A 169 -10.60 10.30 18.22
C LEU A 169 -11.52 9.10 17.98
N ARG A 170 -10.98 8.04 17.37
CA ARG A 170 -11.69 6.78 17.10
C ARG A 170 -10.82 5.59 17.54
N PRO A 171 -11.38 4.56 18.19
CA PRO A 171 -10.62 3.40 18.69
C PRO A 171 -10.13 2.45 17.57
N TRP A 172 -10.57 2.66 16.34
CA TRP A 172 -10.15 1.91 15.16
C TRP A 172 -9.10 2.65 14.32
N ARG A 173 -8.52 3.74 14.83
CA ARG A 173 -7.61 4.58 14.05
C ARG A 173 -6.41 5.01 14.88
N LYS A 174 -5.23 4.92 14.26
CA LYS A 174 -3.98 5.54 14.70
C LYS A 174 -3.67 6.71 13.77
N ILE A 175 -3.15 7.82 14.29
CA ILE A 175 -2.62 8.92 13.48
C ILE A 175 -1.10 8.85 13.57
N TYR A 176 -0.43 8.58 12.44
CA TYR A 176 1.03 8.53 12.40
C TYR A 176 1.63 9.93 12.26
N LYS A 177 2.76 10.17 12.92
CA LYS A 177 3.50 11.43 12.81
C LYS A 177 4.11 11.63 11.42
N HIS A 178 4.54 10.55 10.77
CA HIS A 178 5.14 10.62 9.44
C HIS A 178 4.55 9.57 8.50
N ILE A 179 4.63 9.84 7.20
CA ILE A 179 4.38 8.85 6.15
C ILE A 179 5.69 8.65 5.38
N ILE A 180 6.00 7.39 5.06
CA ILE A 180 7.06 7.02 4.13
C ILE A 180 6.38 6.34 2.94
N TYR A 181 6.62 6.81 1.73
CA TYR A 181 6.06 6.22 0.51
C TYR A 181 7.18 5.66 -0.37
N CYS A 182 7.07 4.39 -0.75
CA CYS A 182 8.02 3.72 -1.63
C CYS A 182 7.38 2.60 -2.46
N VAL A 183 8.12 2.19 -3.49
CA VAL A 183 7.81 1.03 -4.34
C VAL A 183 8.97 0.03 -4.13
N PRO A 184 8.82 -1.01 -3.28
CA PRO A 184 9.97 -1.80 -2.85
C PRO A 184 10.54 -2.73 -3.92
N ASN A 185 9.71 -3.17 -4.87
CA ASN A 185 10.09 -4.06 -5.96
C ASN A 185 9.84 -3.37 -7.30
N PHE A 186 10.84 -3.40 -8.19
CA PHE A 186 10.75 -2.83 -9.53
C PHE A 186 10.26 -1.38 -9.51
N SER A 187 10.91 -0.56 -8.67
CA SER A 187 10.51 0.81 -8.35
C SER A 187 10.16 1.61 -9.60
N ASN A 188 9.07 2.37 -9.57
CA ASN A 188 8.72 3.23 -10.70
C ASN A 188 9.23 4.66 -10.42
N PRO A 189 10.18 5.20 -11.21
CA PRO A 189 10.58 4.76 -12.56
C PRO A 189 11.89 3.96 -12.68
N SER A 190 12.67 3.78 -11.61
CA SER A 190 14.06 3.29 -11.72
C SER A 190 14.25 1.81 -12.00
N GLY A 191 13.25 0.98 -11.69
CA GLY A 191 13.31 -0.48 -11.76
C GLY A 191 14.01 -1.14 -10.57
N THR A 192 14.47 -0.39 -9.57
CA THR A 192 15.25 -0.91 -8.44
C THR A 192 14.40 -1.79 -7.52
N THR A 193 15.03 -2.81 -6.91
CA THR A 193 14.41 -3.71 -5.94
C THR A 193 15.19 -3.71 -4.63
N MET A 194 14.50 -3.44 -3.52
CA MET A 194 15.10 -3.34 -2.20
C MET A 194 15.47 -4.71 -1.63
N PRO A 195 16.73 -4.93 -1.18
CA PRO A 195 17.11 -6.14 -0.47
C PRO A 195 16.51 -6.19 0.95
N VAL A 196 16.48 -7.38 1.54
CA VAL A 196 15.91 -7.61 2.89
C VAL A 196 16.55 -6.72 3.96
N SER A 197 17.87 -6.50 3.88
CA SER A 197 18.59 -5.62 4.81
C SER A 197 18.05 -4.19 4.77
N ARG A 198 17.84 -3.62 3.57
CA ARG A 198 17.29 -2.27 3.39
C ARG A 198 15.87 -2.17 3.94
N ARG A 199 15.04 -3.18 3.68
CA ARG A 199 13.68 -3.25 4.19
C ARG A 199 13.64 -3.29 5.72
N GLY A 200 14.50 -4.09 6.34
CA GLY A 200 14.63 -4.14 7.80
C GLY A 200 15.03 -2.80 8.42
N SER A 201 15.97 -2.08 7.80
CA SER A 201 16.34 -0.72 8.23
C SER A 201 15.16 0.25 8.14
N LEU A 202 14.40 0.24 7.04
CA LEU A 202 13.23 1.11 6.88
C LEU A 202 12.16 0.84 7.96
N VAL A 203 11.85 -0.43 8.27
CA VAL A 203 10.88 -0.77 9.33
C VAL A 203 11.34 -0.23 10.69
N ARG A 204 12.63 -0.34 11.03
CA ARG A 204 13.16 0.20 12.29
C ARG A 204 13.07 1.72 12.35
N ILE A 205 13.39 2.41 11.25
CA ILE A 205 13.23 3.87 11.14
C ILE A 205 11.75 4.25 11.32
N ALA A 206 10.83 3.56 10.64
CA ALA A 206 9.41 3.85 10.77
C ALA A 206 8.89 3.69 12.20
N ARG A 207 9.35 2.65 12.92
CA ARG A 207 9.05 2.48 14.35
C ARG A 207 9.63 3.61 15.21
N LYS A 208 10.90 3.98 14.98
CA LYS A 208 11.62 5.03 15.73
C LYS A 208 10.91 6.38 15.65
N PHE A 209 10.39 6.76 14.48
CA PHE A 209 9.78 8.07 14.24
C PHE A 209 8.24 8.07 14.24
N ASP A 210 7.59 6.96 14.59
CA ASP A 210 6.13 6.79 14.47
C ASP A 210 5.62 7.13 13.05
N ALA A 211 6.24 6.48 12.06
CA ALA A 211 5.89 6.60 10.66
C ALA A 211 5.10 5.38 10.15
N LEU A 212 4.19 5.59 9.21
CA LEU A 212 3.60 4.53 8.40
C LEU A 212 4.32 4.45 7.05
N ILE A 213 4.86 3.28 6.73
CA ILE A 213 5.36 2.97 5.39
C ILE A 213 4.20 2.48 4.53
N ILE A 214 3.91 3.21 3.46
CA ILE A 214 2.96 2.83 2.42
C ILE A 214 3.76 2.25 1.25
N CYS A 215 3.66 0.95 1.06
CA CYS A 215 4.39 0.21 0.02
C CYS A 215 3.47 -0.04 -1.17
N ASP A 216 3.77 0.53 -2.33
CA ASP A 216 3.08 0.18 -3.58
C ASP A 216 3.64 -1.14 -4.14
N ASP A 217 3.16 -2.26 -3.61
CA ASP A 217 3.54 -3.63 -4.01
C ASP A 217 2.78 -4.08 -5.26
N VAL A 218 2.69 -3.20 -6.27
CA VAL A 218 1.84 -3.39 -7.46
C VAL A 218 2.49 -4.23 -8.57
N TYR A 219 3.78 -4.53 -8.44
CA TYR A 219 4.59 -5.22 -9.47
C TYR A 219 5.06 -6.62 -9.05
N ASP A 220 4.98 -6.97 -7.76
CA ASP A 220 5.51 -8.22 -7.20
C ASP A 220 5.03 -9.47 -7.98
N LEU A 221 3.74 -9.51 -8.27
CA LEU A 221 3.03 -10.64 -8.87
C LEU A 221 3.20 -10.75 -10.40
N VAL A 222 3.89 -9.79 -11.02
CA VAL A 222 4.22 -9.79 -12.46
C VAL A 222 5.72 -9.82 -12.70
N SER A 223 6.47 -10.36 -11.75
CA SER A 223 7.90 -10.60 -11.89
C SER A 223 8.17 -11.82 -12.79
N TRP A 224 9.23 -11.74 -13.58
CA TRP A 224 9.68 -12.82 -14.47
C TRP A 224 11.16 -13.07 -14.21
N ASN A 225 11.58 -14.34 -14.16
CA ASN A 225 13.00 -14.67 -14.15
C ASN A 225 13.59 -14.49 -15.54
N LEU A 226 14.69 -13.74 -15.62
CA LEU A 226 15.43 -13.57 -16.88
C LEU A 226 16.21 -14.83 -17.28
N ASP A 227 16.42 -15.76 -16.34
CA ASP A 227 17.25 -16.95 -16.53
C ASP A 227 16.49 -18.13 -17.17
N GLY A 228 15.22 -17.93 -17.55
CA GLY A 228 14.40 -18.96 -18.22
C GLY A 228 13.97 -20.13 -17.32
N THR A 229 14.29 -20.10 -16.02
CA THR A 229 13.79 -21.05 -15.03
C THR A 229 12.39 -20.64 -14.56
N ASN A 230 11.42 -21.55 -14.68
CA ASN A 230 10.02 -21.35 -14.25
C ASN A 230 9.84 -21.23 -12.72
N SER A 231 10.92 -21.01 -11.95
CA SER A 231 10.82 -20.87 -10.49
C SER A 231 10.52 -19.42 -10.11
N SER A 232 9.25 -19.00 -10.16
CA SER A 232 8.74 -17.71 -9.68
C SER A 232 8.97 -17.49 -8.16
N SER A 233 10.22 -17.41 -7.72
CA SER A 233 10.59 -17.58 -6.31
C SER A 233 11.64 -16.60 -5.80
N THR A 234 12.00 -15.58 -6.57
CA THR A 234 12.83 -14.46 -6.04
C THR A 234 11.96 -13.43 -5.32
N SER A 235 11.00 -13.86 -4.49
CA SER A 235 10.27 -12.91 -3.67
C SER A 235 10.98 -12.75 -2.34
N PHE A 236 11.76 -11.67 -2.23
CA PHE A 236 12.15 -11.17 -0.92
C PHE A 236 10.88 -10.97 -0.06
N PRO A 237 10.92 -11.21 1.26
CA PRO A 237 9.82 -10.86 2.13
C PRO A 237 9.48 -9.37 1.95
N ARG A 238 8.19 -9.06 1.83
CA ARG A 238 7.75 -7.67 1.67
C ARG A 238 7.99 -6.90 2.97
N LEU A 239 7.94 -5.57 2.90
CA LEU A 239 8.07 -4.74 4.09
C LEU A 239 6.99 -5.07 5.14
N VAL A 240 5.76 -5.40 4.72
CA VAL A 240 4.69 -5.81 5.64
C VAL A 240 5.03 -7.12 6.34
N ASP A 241 5.61 -8.09 5.62
CA ASP A 241 6.03 -9.38 6.19
C ASP A 241 7.20 -9.20 7.16
N ILE A 242 8.11 -8.27 6.86
CA ILE A 242 9.21 -7.89 7.75
C ILE A 242 8.68 -7.20 9.00
N ASP A 243 7.73 -6.27 8.90
CA ASP A 243 7.14 -5.62 10.08
C ASP A 243 6.46 -6.63 11.02
N HIS A 244 5.87 -7.68 10.48
CA HIS A 244 5.25 -8.75 11.27
C HIS A 244 6.24 -9.64 12.03
N THR A 245 7.50 -9.72 11.60
CA THR A 245 8.47 -10.71 12.11
C THR A 245 9.71 -10.08 12.74
N LEU A 246 10.13 -8.91 12.28
CA LEU A 246 11.34 -8.22 12.71
C LEU A 246 11.23 -7.79 14.18
N ASP A 247 12.27 -8.10 14.94
CA ASP A 247 12.44 -7.71 16.35
C ASP A 247 11.24 -8.11 17.25
N GLY A 248 10.58 -9.23 16.94
CA GLY A 248 9.41 -9.73 17.70
C GLY A 248 8.05 -9.30 17.17
N GLY A 249 8.01 -8.55 16.06
CA GLY A 249 6.79 -8.08 15.41
C GLY A 249 6.48 -6.60 15.70
N PRO A 250 5.26 -6.15 15.39
CA PRO A 250 4.82 -4.77 15.55
C PRO A 250 4.89 -4.28 17.01
N LEU A 251 5.22 -3.00 17.21
CA LEU A 251 5.25 -2.38 18.55
C LEU A 251 3.85 -2.12 19.13
N ASP A 252 2.84 -2.06 18.27
CA ASP A 252 1.43 -1.89 18.64
C ASP A 252 0.54 -2.71 17.68
N ASN A 253 -0.77 -2.72 17.94
CA ASN A 253 -1.72 -3.50 17.15
C ASN A 253 -1.88 -3.00 15.71
N PHE A 254 -1.46 -1.78 15.38
CA PHE A 254 -1.60 -1.19 14.04
C PHE A 254 -0.39 -1.50 13.15
N GLY A 255 0.81 -1.61 13.73
CA GLY A 255 2.06 -1.76 12.98
C GLY A 255 2.50 -0.48 12.28
N ASN A 256 3.52 -0.59 11.44
CA ASN A 256 4.16 0.54 10.77
C ASN A 256 4.27 0.35 9.25
N VAL A 257 3.72 -0.73 8.70
CA VAL A 257 3.74 -0.99 7.26
C VAL A 257 2.36 -1.40 6.74
N VAL A 258 1.99 -0.85 5.59
CA VAL A 258 0.88 -1.32 4.76
C VAL A 258 1.38 -1.65 3.35
N SER A 259 1.00 -2.83 2.86
CA SER A 259 1.14 -3.23 1.46
C SER A 259 -0.08 -2.78 0.67
N ASN A 260 0.14 -2.01 -0.39
CA ASN A 260 -0.88 -1.45 -1.26
C ASN A 260 -0.94 -2.23 -2.58
N GLY A 261 -1.86 -3.20 -2.65
CA GLY A 261 -2.04 -4.10 -3.80
C GLY A 261 -3.10 -3.62 -4.79
N THR A 262 -3.03 -4.14 -6.02
CA THR A 262 -3.96 -3.79 -7.09
C THR A 262 -4.15 -4.89 -8.12
N PHE A 263 -5.37 -5.03 -8.64
CA PHE A 263 -5.62 -5.88 -9.81
C PHE A 263 -5.36 -5.17 -11.14
N SER A 264 -5.01 -3.88 -11.11
CA SER A 264 -4.75 -3.09 -12.34
C SER A 264 -3.65 -3.65 -13.23
N LYS A 265 -2.66 -4.34 -12.64
CA LYS A 265 -1.53 -4.95 -13.35
C LYS A 265 -1.70 -6.45 -13.61
N LEU A 266 -2.78 -7.04 -13.07
CA LEU A 266 -3.00 -8.49 -13.01
C LEU A 266 -4.20 -8.92 -13.87
N ILE A 267 -5.27 -8.12 -13.84
CA ILE A 267 -6.52 -8.38 -14.55
C ILE A 267 -6.77 -7.26 -15.56
N GLY A 268 -6.83 -6.03 -15.06
CA GLY A 268 -7.08 -4.86 -15.89
C GLY A 268 -7.42 -3.61 -15.07
N PRO A 269 -6.90 -2.43 -15.44
CA PRO A 269 -7.08 -1.21 -14.66
C PRO A 269 -8.53 -0.71 -14.62
N GLY A 270 -9.36 -1.09 -15.60
CA GLY A 270 -10.78 -0.72 -15.67
C GLY A 270 -11.65 -1.38 -14.59
N CYS A 271 -11.17 -2.44 -13.95
CA CYS A 271 -11.91 -3.12 -12.88
C CYS A 271 -12.02 -2.26 -11.61
N ARG A 272 -11.04 -1.37 -11.36
CA ARG A 272 -11.00 -0.49 -10.18
C ARG A 272 -11.12 -1.28 -8.87
N VAL A 273 -10.35 -2.36 -8.72
CA VAL A 273 -10.30 -3.18 -7.50
C VAL A 273 -8.84 -3.39 -7.10
N GLY A 274 -8.58 -3.34 -5.80
CA GLY A 274 -7.31 -3.67 -5.15
C GLY A 274 -7.54 -4.10 -3.71
N TRP A 275 -6.46 -4.11 -2.94
CA TRP A 275 -6.51 -4.43 -1.53
C TRP A 275 -5.42 -3.70 -0.75
N ALA A 276 -5.66 -3.49 0.54
CA ALA A 276 -4.62 -3.18 1.50
C ALA A 276 -4.34 -4.43 2.33
N GLU A 277 -3.06 -4.69 2.62
CA GLU A 277 -2.65 -5.66 3.63
C GLU A 277 -1.84 -4.98 4.73
N GLY A 278 -2.20 -5.24 5.98
CA GLY A 278 -1.47 -4.77 7.15
C GLY A 278 -1.74 -5.69 8.34
N THR A 279 -1.71 -5.12 9.55
CA THR A 279 -2.25 -5.80 10.74
C THR A 279 -3.77 -5.89 10.67
N GLU A 280 -4.39 -6.80 11.44
CA GLU A 280 -5.85 -6.91 11.53
C GLU A 280 -6.50 -5.59 11.99
N LYS A 281 -5.87 -4.90 12.96
CA LYS A 281 -6.36 -3.62 13.46
C LYS A 281 -6.25 -2.52 12.41
N PHE A 282 -5.18 -2.51 11.62
CA PHE A 282 -5.02 -1.57 10.51
C PHE A 282 -6.07 -1.82 9.42
N ALA A 283 -6.24 -3.07 8.97
CA ALA A 283 -7.19 -3.42 7.92
C ALA A 283 -8.64 -3.09 8.35
N TYR A 284 -9.03 -3.43 9.58
CA TYR A 284 -10.30 -3.01 10.15
C TYR A 284 -10.41 -1.48 10.24
N GLY A 285 -9.37 -0.79 10.70
CA GLY A 285 -9.36 0.67 10.77
C GLY A 285 -9.59 1.35 9.43
N LEU A 286 -8.96 0.82 8.38
CA LEU A 286 -9.11 1.26 7.01
C LEU A 286 -10.53 1.02 6.49
N SER A 287 -11.13 -0.14 6.77
CA SER A 287 -12.49 -0.47 6.31
C SER A 287 -13.54 0.55 6.78
N GLN A 288 -13.35 1.13 7.96
CA GLN A 288 -14.29 2.11 8.52
C GLN A 288 -14.35 3.43 7.73
N VAL A 289 -13.48 3.68 6.76
CA VAL A 289 -13.63 4.82 5.83
C VAL A 289 -14.81 4.62 4.87
N LEU A 290 -15.17 3.36 4.62
CA LEU A 290 -16.24 2.94 3.73
C LEU A 290 -17.56 2.71 4.48
N TYR A 291 -17.61 3.04 5.78
CA TYR A 291 -18.67 2.67 6.71
C TYR A 291 -20.08 2.86 6.15
N LEU A 292 -20.80 1.73 6.02
CA LEU A 292 -22.23 1.70 5.71
C LEU A 292 -23.01 1.36 6.98
N GLU A 293 -23.77 2.33 7.49
CA GLU A 293 -24.45 2.29 8.80
C GLU A 293 -25.50 1.16 8.93
N GLU A 294 -25.99 0.60 7.83
CA GLU A 294 -27.07 -0.40 7.79
C GLU A 294 -26.71 -1.75 8.43
N HIS A 295 -25.43 -2.12 8.52
CA HIS A 295 -25.02 -3.48 8.92
C HIS A 295 -25.03 -3.76 10.44
N ARG A 296 -25.35 -2.78 11.29
CA ARG A 296 -25.39 -2.95 12.77
C ARG A 296 -26.76 -2.77 13.40
N LEU A 297 -27.80 -2.55 12.60
CA LEU A 297 -29.17 -2.32 13.09
C LEU A 297 -30.05 -3.58 13.11
N ASN A 298 -29.51 -4.77 12.80
CA ASN A 298 -30.23 -6.05 12.85
C ASN A 298 -29.59 -7.04 13.81
#